data_AF-A0A7R9NXZ0-F1
#
_entry.id   AF-A0A7R9NXZ0-F1
#
_cell.length_a   1.000
_cell.length_b   1.000
_cell.length_c   1.000
_cell.angle_alpha   90.00
_cell.angle_beta   90.00
_cell.angle_gamma   90.00
#
_symmetry.space_group_name_H-M   'P 1'
#
loop_
_entity.id
_entity.type
_entity.pdbx_description
1 polymer ?
#
loop_
_entity_poly.entity_id
_entity_poly.type
_entity_poly.pdbx_seq_one_letter_code
_entity_poly.pdbx_strand_id
1 'polypeptide(L)'
;MSCEWSSWHRDYGSERQMHFVWEEVSEHPLKPLVVTMTESRVTKRTLGGSTASSTGSSTPTPTLDPLGAALDGSDPLSQFVRQEMDPLSKMAADLSKDLIADDGIEPWALRKSAILSKFTTSEKLSIVTSFLSGGEKVVVKAQSSMVDKVKNRLEQLDDFEEGSVRQMLDLSQQEYAGRIEQLNQELVQAWHTDQRVRALKIAIQCSKLLVDTTVIQFYPSKFVLITDILDIFGKLVYERLRTKAEYYVQGSKVCTPLPENFTPDMVPESAKETCRNWFYKIASIRELVPRLYVEMAILKSYSFLTEFSQALLRLTRMIRGIGDPLVAVYARCYLCRVGVTVPSGDKEYVKENFYDFLASYNQQVFSAGIRSELGRQKVDLSTYLTLYTPALDWILQSVAANAPERLLVEILARCKEKNNSALLLNTIMAAFKPAYIASRALQFIELISACDEEGFPQYLLFRTLGLCLALADPPTDQRLQVLNDVWRVVTKLYDPAQYISCGEVWVQFAVRHFS
;
A
#
# COMPACT_ATOMS: atom_id res chain seq x y z
N MET A 1 13.80 -50.28 14.67
CA MET A 1 15.05 -49.52 14.48
C MET A 1 14.74 -48.07 14.81
N SER A 2 15.29 -47.54 15.90
CA SER A 2 15.11 -46.14 16.28
C SER A 2 16.16 -45.30 15.56
N CYS A 3 15.74 -44.47 14.62
CA CYS A 3 16.63 -43.47 14.02
C CYS A 3 16.76 -42.29 14.99
N GLU A 4 17.96 -42.09 15.52
CA GLU A 4 18.32 -40.86 16.22
C GLU A 4 18.78 -39.81 15.22
N TRP A 5 18.22 -38.61 15.34
CA TRP A 5 18.63 -37.45 14.55
C TRP A 5 19.67 -36.65 15.32
N SER A 6 20.79 -36.36 14.67
CA SER A 6 21.83 -35.46 15.20
C SER A 6 22.02 -34.27 14.26
N SER A 7 22.20 -33.08 14.82
CA SER A 7 22.48 -31.87 14.05
C SER A 7 23.98 -31.73 13.81
N TRP A 8 24.38 -31.64 12.55
CA TRP A 8 25.75 -31.34 12.14
C TRP A 8 25.84 -29.91 11.60
N HIS A 9 26.91 -29.21 11.94
CA HIS A 9 27.18 -27.88 11.40
C HIS A 9 27.73 -28.02 9.99
N ARG A 10 27.08 -27.38 9.02
CA ARG A 10 27.44 -27.47 7.60
C ARG A 10 28.60 -26.52 7.30
N ASP A 11 29.69 -27.06 6.74
CA ASP A 11 30.85 -26.29 6.32
C ASP A 11 30.76 -25.97 4.82
N TYR A 12 30.23 -24.79 4.52
CA TYR A 12 30.07 -24.29 3.16
C TYR A 12 31.41 -24.03 2.44
N GLY A 13 32.53 -23.92 3.18
CA GLY A 13 33.85 -23.68 2.62
C GLY A 13 34.41 -24.94 1.95
N SER A 14 34.30 -26.09 2.62
CA SER A 14 34.72 -27.38 2.08
C SER A 14 33.78 -27.91 0.99
N GLU A 15 32.47 -27.67 1.10
CA GLU A 15 31.51 -28.06 0.05
C GLU A 15 31.71 -27.33 -1.29
N ARG A 16 32.25 -26.11 -1.29
CA ARG A 16 32.57 -25.37 -2.53
C ARG A 16 33.78 -25.91 -3.29
N GLN A 17 34.67 -26.64 -2.61
CA GLN A 17 35.88 -27.22 -3.22
C GLN A 17 35.63 -28.61 -3.81
N MET A 18 34.48 -29.21 -3.50
CA MET A 18 34.05 -30.48 -4.08
C MET A 18 33.47 -30.24 -5.47
N HIS A 19 34.19 -30.67 -6.51
CA HIS A 19 33.64 -30.75 -7.86
C HIS A 19 32.57 -31.83 -7.90
N PHE A 20 31.30 -31.44 -7.75
CA PHE A 20 30.18 -32.32 -8.01
C PHE A 20 30.07 -32.56 -9.52
N VAL A 21 29.98 -33.84 -9.90
CA VAL A 21 29.63 -34.24 -11.28
C VAL A 21 28.15 -33.95 -11.45
N TRP A 22 27.84 -32.98 -12.32
CA TRP A 22 26.46 -32.64 -12.66
C TRP A 22 25.93 -33.66 -13.66
N GLU A 23 24.88 -34.39 -13.28
CA GLU A 23 24.10 -35.21 -14.21
C GLU A 23 22.90 -34.41 -14.73
N GLU A 24 22.62 -34.54 -16.03
CA GLU A 24 21.49 -33.89 -16.67
C GLU A 24 20.19 -34.60 -16.27
N VAL A 25 19.30 -33.89 -15.56
CA VAL A 25 18.00 -34.39 -15.11
C VAL A 25 16.92 -33.94 -16.09
N SER A 26 16.25 -34.90 -16.73
CA SER A 26 15.23 -34.68 -17.77
C SER A 26 13.83 -34.37 -17.20
N GLU A 27 13.61 -34.54 -15.89
CA GLU A 27 12.36 -34.18 -15.20
C GLU A 27 12.59 -33.40 -13.91
N HIS A 28 12.25 -32.11 -13.94
CA HIS A 28 12.30 -31.24 -12.77
C HIS A 28 10.97 -31.31 -12.00
N PRO A 29 10.98 -31.43 -10.66
CA PRO A 29 9.76 -31.49 -9.82
C PRO A 29 8.93 -30.17 -9.80
N LEU A 30 9.28 -29.19 -10.64
CA LEU A 30 8.59 -27.89 -10.79
C LEU A 30 8.28 -27.59 -12.27
N LYS A 31 8.06 -28.61 -13.12
CA LYS A 31 7.60 -28.36 -14.49
C LYS A 31 6.22 -27.66 -14.46
N PRO A 32 6.05 -26.50 -15.12
CA PRO A 32 4.74 -25.86 -15.26
C PRO A 32 3.84 -26.74 -16.15
N LEU A 33 2.63 -27.02 -15.68
CA LEU A 33 1.58 -27.68 -16.47
C LEU A 33 1.16 -26.75 -17.62
N VAL A 34 1.60 -27.04 -18.84
CA VAL A 34 1.09 -26.42 -20.06
C VAL A 34 -0.23 -27.12 -20.42
N VAL A 35 -1.36 -26.47 -20.13
CA VAL A 35 -2.68 -26.91 -20.61
C VAL A 35 -2.93 -26.29 -21.97
N THR A 36 -2.82 -27.09 -23.02
CA THR A 36 -3.14 -26.69 -24.40
C THR A 36 -4.66 -26.63 -24.57
N MET A 37 -5.21 -25.42 -24.66
CA MET A 37 -6.63 -25.19 -25.00
C MET A 37 -6.84 -25.44 -26.49
N THR A 38 -7.56 -26.52 -26.84
CA THR A 38 -8.04 -26.78 -28.20
C THR A 38 -9.32 -25.99 -28.46
N GLU A 39 -9.22 -24.93 -29.26
CA GLU A 39 -10.37 -24.16 -29.73
C GLU A 39 -11.31 -25.03 -30.58
N SER A 40 -12.51 -25.30 -30.06
CA SER A 40 -13.60 -25.91 -30.81
C SER A 40 -14.51 -24.81 -31.36
N ARG A 41 -14.34 -24.46 -32.65
CA ARG A 41 -15.24 -23.55 -33.38
C ARG A 41 -16.63 -24.20 -33.53
N VAL A 42 -17.66 -23.60 -32.94
CA VAL A 42 -19.07 -23.89 -33.27
C VAL A 42 -19.71 -22.67 -33.90
N THR A 43 -19.97 -22.80 -35.20
CA THR A 43 -20.72 -21.88 -36.05
C THR A 43 -22.21 -21.93 -35.69
N LYS A 44 -22.87 -20.78 -35.46
CA LYS A 44 -24.35 -20.72 -35.46
C LYS A 44 -24.87 -19.61 -36.37
N ARG A 45 -25.74 -20.06 -37.27
CA ARG A 45 -26.39 -19.38 -38.39
C ARG A 45 -27.42 -18.36 -37.92
N THR A 46 -27.50 -17.29 -38.70
CA THR A 46 -28.58 -16.32 -38.82
C THR A 46 -29.90 -16.97 -39.23
N LEU A 47 -31.01 -16.56 -38.60
CA LEU A 47 -32.35 -16.61 -39.18
C LEU A 47 -33.14 -15.40 -38.70
N GLY A 48 -33.59 -14.59 -39.66
CA GLY A 48 -34.47 -13.45 -39.46
C GLY A 48 -35.92 -13.86 -39.25
N GLY A 49 -36.69 -12.90 -38.73
CA GLY A 49 -38.14 -13.01 -38.56
C GLY A 49 -38.72 -11.70 -38.10
N SER A 50 -39.05 -10.83 -39.05
CA SER A 50 -39.85 -9.63 -38.83
C SER A 50 -41.32 -10.00 -38.62
N THR A 51 -41.99 -9.42 -37.61
CA THR A 51 -43.41 -9.06 -37.70
C THR A 51 -43.67 -7.83 -36.83
N ALA A 52 -44.37 -6.86 -37.42
CA ALA A 52 -44.77 -5.60 -36.81
C ALA A 52 -46.15 -5.75 -36.15
N SER A 53 -46.40 -5.00 -35.07
CA SER A 53 -47.72 -4.40 -34.81
C SER A 53 -47.58 -3.26 -33.80
N SER A 54 -48.33 -2.19 -34.07
CA SER A 54 -48.31 -0.87 -33.42
C SER A 54 -49.64 -0.60 -32.71
N THR A 55 -49.59 0.05 -31.54
CA THR A 55 -50.61 0.91 -30.89
C THR A 55 -50.09 1.17 -29.45
N GLY A 56 -50.12 2.33 -28.80
CA GLY A 56 -50.53 3.70 -29.07
C GLY A 56 -50.26 4.53 -27.79
N SER A 57 -49.58 5.67 -27.95
CA SER A 57 -49.36 6.84 -27.06
C SER A 57 -49.67 6.84 -25.55
N SER A 58 -48.73 7.37 -24.76
CA SER A 58 -48.89 8.66 -24.07
C SER A 58 -47.53 9.23 -23.61
N THR A 59 -47.22 10.46 -24.05
CA THR A 59 -46.15 11.32 -23.52
C THR A 59 -46.70 12.20 -22.38
N PRO A 60 -45.83 12.70 -21.50
CA PRO A 60 -45.41 14.10 -21.62
C PRO A 60 -43.89 14.28 -21.65
N THR A 61 -43.50 15.41 -22.23
CA THR A 61 -42.15 15.88 -22.55
C THR A 61 -41.58 16.78 -21.41
N PRO A 62 -40.48 17.54 -21.60
CA PRO A 62 -39.10 17.10 -21.41
C PRO A 62 -38.36 18.07 -20.47
N THR A 63 -37.09 17.76 -20.15
CA THR A 63 -35.94 18.68 -20.13
C THR A 63 -34.89 18.09 -19.21
N LEU A 64 -33.91 17.39 -19.78
CA LEU A 64 -32.50 17.60 -19.47
C LEU A 64 -31.74 17.08 -20.71
N ASP A 65 -31.01 18.00 -21.31
CA ASP A 65 -30.25 17.86 -22.54
C ASP A 65 -29.14 16.78 -22.39
N PRO A 66 -29.16 15.69 -23.18
CA PRO A 66 -28.15 14.64 -23.11
C PRO A 66 -26.74 15.09 -23.55
N LEU A 67 -26.59 16.29 -24.10
CA LEU A 67 -25.31 16.85 -24.53
C LEU A 67 -24.70 17.84 -23.51
N GLY A 68 -25.46 18.31 -22.51
CA GLY A 68 -24.96 19.21 -21.47
C GLY A 68 -24.02 18.52 -20.46
N ALA A 69 -24.23 17.23 -20.20
CA ALA A 69 -23.40 16.44 -19.27
C ALA A 69 -22.03 16.05 -19.84
N ALA A 70 -21.81 16.22 -21.15
CA ALA A 70 -20.55 15.91 -21.81
C ALA A 70 -19.55 17.09 -21.80
N LEU A 71 -20.00 18.29 -21.37
CA LEU A 71 -19.18 19.52 -21.38
C LEU A 71 -18.69 19.95 -20.00
N ASP A 72 -19.11 19.29 -18.91
CA ASP A 72 -18.71 19.68 -17.55
C ASP A 72 -17.28 19.23 -17.17
N GLY A 73 -16.56 18.56 -18.09
CA GLY A 73 -15.12 18.28 -17.96
C GLY A 73 -14.67 17.47 -16.74
N SER A 74 -15.60 17.12 -15.84
CA SER A 74 -15.35 16.34 -14.65
C SER A 74 -15.40 14.87 -15.02
N ASP A 75 -14.25 14.21 -14.91
CA ASP A 75 -14.10 12.77 -15.03
C ASP A 75 -15.12 12.04 -14.11
N PRO A 76 -15.84 11.02 -14.60
CA PRO A 76 -16.83 10.26 -13.82
C PRO A 76 -16.35 9.74 -12.45
N LEU A 77 -15.04 9.62 -12.22
CA LEU A 77 -14.48 9.26 -10.91
C LEU A 77 -14.64 10.38 -9.86
N SER A 78 -14.60 11.65 -10.30
CA SER A 78 -14.73 12.83 -9.42
C SER A 78 -16.16 12.99 -8.86
N GLN A 79 -17.15 12.39 -9.52
CA GLN A 79 -18.55 12.40 -9.06
C GLN A 79 -18.79 11.38 -7.93
N PHE A 80 -18.03 10.28 -7.86
CA PHE A 80 -18.10 9.31 -6.76
C PHE A 80 -17.55 9.87 -5.45
N VAL A 81 -16.55 10.75 -5.49
CA VAL A 81 -16.00 11.42 -4.29
C VAL A 81 -16.99 12.43 -3.68
N ARG A 82 -17.93 12.95 -4.50
CA ARG A 82 -18.94 13.93 -4.06
C ARG A 82 -20.22 13.30 -3.51
N GLN A 83 -20.45 12.00 -3.73
CA GLN A 83 -21.50 11.28 -3.02
C GLN A 83 -21.08 11.07 -1.57
N GLU A 84 -22.02 11.24 -0.64
CA GLU A 84 -21.79 11.25 0.82
C GLU A 84 -20.75 10.20 1.26
N MET A 85 -19.73 10.67 1.99
CA MET A 85 -18.59 9.91 2.49
C MET A 85 -18.99 8.50 2.95
N ASP A 86 -18.43 7.49 2.26
CA ASP A 86 -18.75 6.08 2.50
C ASP A 86 -18.36 5.64 3.93
N PRO A 87 -18.93 4.55 4.48
CA PRO A 87 -18.64 4.09 5.83
C PRO A 87 -17.16 3.80 6.08
N LEU A 88 -16.42 3.38 5.03
CA LEU A 88 -14.99 3.10 5.07
C LEU A 88 -14.17 4.37 5.29
N SER A 89 -14.49 5.41 4.54
CA SER A 89 -13.86 6.73 4.57
C SER A 89 -14.22 7.47 5.85
N LYS A 90 -15.44 7.27 6.38
CA LYS A 90 -15.83 7.76 7.72
C LYS A 90 -15.01 7.08 8.83
N MET A 91 -14.92 5.75 8.85
CA MET A 91 -14.14 5.04 9.88
C MET A 91 -12.63 5.29 9.77
N ALA A 92 -12.09 5.42 8.56
CA ALA A 92 -10.69 5.78 8.32
C ALA A 92 -10.41 7.26 8.63
N ALA A 93 -11.36 8.17 8.38
CA ALA A 93 -11.26 9.57 8.75
C ALA A 93 -11.37 9.77 10.27
N ASP A 94 -12.23 9.02 10.95
CA ASP A 94 -12.32 9.03 12.41
C ASP A 94 -11.02 8.50 13.04
N LEU A 95 -10.40 7.46 12.45
CA LEU A 95 -9.05 7.02 12.82
C LEU A 95 -8.00 8.13 12.63
N SER A 96 -8.17 9.01 11.63
CA SER A 96 -7.27 10.13 11.41
C SER A 96 -7.48 11.31 12.35
N LYS A 97 -8.66 11.42 12.99
CA LYS A 97 -8.98 12.48 13.97
C LYS A 97 -8.42 12.20 15.37
N ASP A 98 -8.32 10.93 15.75
CA ASP A 98 -7.71 10.50 17.02
C ASP A 98 -6.16 10.42 16.95
N LEU A 99 -5.56 10.77 15.80
CA LEU A 99 -4.12 10.94 15.66
C LEU A 99 -3.73 12.19 16.45
N ILE A 100 -2.91 12.04 17.48
CA ILE A 100 -2.21 13.16 18.10
C ILE A 100 -1.54 13.94 16.97
N ALA A 101 -2.03 15.16 16.73
CA ALA A 101 -1.43 16.10 15.81
C ALA A 101 -0.07 16.51 16.39
N ASP A 102 0.96 15.73 16.07
CA ASP A 102 2.32 16.28 16.00
C ASP A 102 2.26 17.29 14.84
N ASP A 103 2.49 18.56 15.16
CA ASP A 103 2.05 19.77 14.42
C ASP A 103 2.69 19.95 13.02
N GLY A 104 3.15 18.87 12.38
CA GLY A 104 3.84 18.89 11.08
C GLY A 104 3.74 17.62 10.22
N ILE A 105 2.94 16.61 10.60
CA ILE A 105 2.69 15.43 9.72
C ILE A 105 1.32 15.56 9.07
N GLU A 106 1.29 15.45 7.74
CA GLU A 106 0.06 15.50 6.95
C GLU A 106 -0.84 14.27 7.24
N PRO A 107 -2.17 14.44 7.41
CA PRO A 107 -3.07 13.32 7.63
C PRO A 107 -3.00 12.26 6.51
N TRP A 108 -2.93 10.98 6.89
CA TRP A 108 -2.85 9.86 5.95
C TRP A 108 -4.03 9.82 4.96
N ALA A 109 -5.22 10.27 5.36
CA ALA A 109 -6.40 10.30 4.51
C ALA A 109 -6.22 11.16 3.24
N LEU A 110 -5.53 12.30 3.35
CA LEU A 110 -5.23 13.16 2.20
C LEU A 110 -4.27 12.46 1.23
N ARG A 111 -3.22 11.84 1.78
CA ARG A 111 -2.25 11.06 0.98
C ARG A 111 -2.89 9.89 0.27
N LYS A 112 -3.79 9.16 0.95
CA LYS A 112 -4.55 8.06 0.34
C LYS A 112 -5.33 8.55 -0.88
N SER A 113 -6.05 9.66 -0.78
CA SER A 113 -6.81 10.21 -1.90
C SER A 113 -5.89 10.54 -3.09
N ALA A 114 -4.76 11.21 -2.83
CA ALA A 114 -3.77 11.54 -3.86
C ALA A 114 -3.12 10.30 -4.50
N ILE A 115 -2.89 9.24 -3.72
CA ILE A 115 -2.35 7.96 -4.22
C ILE A 115 -3.35 7.31 -5.16
N LEU A 116 -4.62 7.19 -4.75
CA LEU A 116 -5.67 6.56 -5.55
C LEU A 116 -5.95 7.30 -6.87
N SER A 117 -5.85 8.64 -6.86
CA SER A 117 -6.02 9.43 -8.07
C SER A 117 -4.82 9.37 -9.02
N LYS A 118 -3.59 9.22 -8.48
CA LYS A 118 -2.35 9.26 -9.27
C LYS A 118 -1.97 7.89 -9.84
N PHE A 119 -2.11 6.83 -9.06
CA PHE A 119 -1.61 5.50 -9.42
C PHE A 119 -2.74 4.62 -9.93
N THR A 120 -3.26 4.96 -11.11
CA THR A 120 -4.34 4.23 -11.79
C THR A 120 -3.77 3.26 -12.83
N THR A 121 -4.59 2.33 -13.31
CA THR A 121 -4.19 1.41 -14.38
C THR A 121 -5.35 1.02 -15.29
N SER A 122 -5.04 0.82 -16.56
CA SER A 122 -5.91 0.20 -17.56
C SER A 122 -5.58 -1.28 -17.79
N GLU A 123 -4.51 -1.78 -17.14
CA GLU A 123 -4.09 -3.18 -17.22
C GLU A 123 -5.08 -4.09 -16.48
N LYS A 124 -5.07 -5.36 -16.88
CA LYS A 124 -5.93 -6.40 -16.32
C LYS A 124 -5.38 -6.91 -14.99
N LEU A 125 -6.12 -6.64 -13.91
CA LEU A 125 -5.76 -7.03 -12.55
C LEU A 125 -6.26 -8.44 -12.23
N SER A 126 -5.62 -9.07 -11.24
CA SER A 126 -6.04 -10.39 -10.76
C SER A 126 -6.09 -10.44 -9.23
N ILE A 127 -6.97 -11.29 -8.71
CA ILE A 127 -7.11 -11.61 -7.29
C ILE A 127 -7.09 -13.13 -7.17
N VAL A 128 -6.03 -13.66 -6.56
CA VAL A 128 -5.89 -15.10 -6.27
C VAL A 128 -6.17 -15.31 -4.79
N THR A 129 -7.24 -16.03 -4.48
CA THR A 129 -7.69 -16.22 -3.09
C THR A 129 -8.32 -17.59 -2.91
N SER A 130 -8.06 -18.23 -1.77
CA SER A 130 -8.56 -19.58 -1.47
C SER A 130 -9.91 -19.61 -0.74
N PHE A 131 -10.59 -18.45 -0.57
CA PHE A 131 -11.74 -18.33 0.35
C PHE A 131 -12.93 -17.52 -0.18
N LEU A 132 -12.92 -17.09 -1.45
CA LEU A 132 -14.03 -16.32 -1.98
C LEU A 132 -15.23 -17.21 -2.27
N SER A 133 -16.31 -17.06 -1.51
CA SER A 133 -17.63 -17.58 -1.92
C SER A 133 -18.21 -16.69 -3.02
N GLY A 134 -18.69 -17.30 -4.11
CA GLY A 134 -19.52 -16.65 -5.13
C GLY A 134 -18.80 -15.63 -6.02
N GLY A 135 -18.26 -16.10 -7.15
CA GLY A 135 -17.64 -15.25 -8.17
C GLY A 135 -17.89 -15.71 -9.61
N GLU A 136 -18.80 -16.65 -9.85
CA GLU A 136 -19.24 -16.91 -11.23
C GLU A 136 -20.20 -15.81 -11.65
N LYS A 137 -19.96 -15.22 -12.83
CA LYS A 137 -20.97 -14.46 -13.57
C LYS A 137 -22.12 -15.42 -13.90
N VAL A 138 -23.06 -15.60 -12.98
CA VAL A 138 -24.33 -16.25 -13.27
C VAL A 138 -25.10 -15.31 -14.17
N VAL A 139 -25.05 -15.57 -15.48
CA VAL A 139 -26.03 -15.05 -16.43
C VAL A 139 -27.38 -15.57 -15.97
N VAL A 140 -28.13 -14.76 -15.21
CA VAL A 140 -29.46 -15.12 -14.72
C VAL A 140 -30.41 -15.22 -15.92
N LYS A 141 -30.53 -16.40 -16.51
CA LYS A 141 -31.75 -16.80 -17.20
C LYS A 141 -32.70 -17.33 -16.13
N ALA A 142 -33.69 -16.51 -15.80
CA ALA A 142 -34.72 -16.81 -14.83
C ALA A 142 -35.53 -18.05 -15.26
N GLN A 143 -35.25 -19.20 -14.64
CA GLN A 143 -36.17 -20.33 -14.44
C GLN A 143 -35.48 -21.34 -13.51
N SER A 144 -35.55 -21.13 -12.20
CA SER A 144 -34.96 -22.05 -11.21
C SER A 144 -35.96 -23.17 -10.84
N SER A 145 -35.62 -24.40 -11.17
CA SER A 145 -36.34 -25.61 -10.77
C SER A 145 -35.94 -26.03 -9.35
N MET A 146 -36.74 -26.89 -8.70
CA MET A 146 -36.46 -27.40 -7.33
C MET A 146 -35.11 -28.14 -7.23
N VAL A 147 -34.61 -28.67 -8.35
CA VAL A 147 -33.30 -29.34 -8.45
C VAL A 147 -32.16 -28.33 -8.30
N ASP A 148 -32.32 -27.10 -8.79
CA ASP A 148 -31.32 -26.04 -8.68
C ASP A 148 -31.16 -25.56 -7.23
N LYS A 149 -32.23 -25.64 -6.41
CA LYS A 149 -32.17 -25.30 -4.99
C LYS A 149 -31.45 -26.36 -4.16
N VAL A 150 -31.58 -27.64 -4.52
CA VAL A 150 -30.85 -28.74 -3.85
C VAL A 150 -29.39 -28.73 -4.29
N LYS A 151 -29.11 -28.48 -5.58
CA LYS A 151 -27.76 -28.32 -6.11
C LYS A 151 -27.03 -27.11 -5.48
N ASN A 152 -27.68 -25.94 -5.39
CA ASN A 152 -27.12 -24.78 -4.69
C ASN A 152 -26.86 -25.05 -3.20
N ARG A 153 -27.70 -25.83 -2.52
CA ARG A 153 -27.47 -26.20 -1.11
C ARG A 153 -26.35 -27.22 -0.95
N LEU A 154 -26.18 -28.12 -1.92
CA LEU A 154 -25.10 -29.10 -1.93
C LEU A 154 -23.76 -28.44 -2.28
N GLU A 155 -23.73 -27.52 -3.24
CA GLU A 155 -22.56 -26.68 -3.56
C GLU A 155 -22.19 -25.74 -2.39
N GLN A 156 -23.17 -25.26 -1.62
CA GLN A 156 -22.92 -24.53 -0.38
C GLN A 156 -22.35 -25.40 0.75
N LEU A 157 -22.62 -26.71 0.75
CA LEU A 157 -22.01 -27.67 1.68
C LEU A 157 -20.61 -28.09 1.21
N ASP A 158 -20.37 -28.15 -0.10
CA ASP A 158 -19.05 -28.38 -0.72
C ASP A 158 -18.12 -27.17 -0.55
N ASP A 159 -18.67 -25.94 -0.48
CA ASP A 159 -17.90 -24.71 -0.15
C ASP A 159 -17.33 -24.71 1.29
N PHE A 160 -17.76 -25.64 2.16
CA PHE A 160 -17.12 -25.87 3.47
C PHE A 160 -15.91 -26.80 3.38
N GLU A 161 -15.76 -27.59 2.30
CA GLU A 161 -14.57 -28.41 2.02
C GLU A 161 -13.50 -27.58 1.26
N GLU A 162 -12.84 -26.73 2.04
CA GLU A 162 -11.42 -26.35 1.98
C GLU A 162 -10.61 -26.96 0.80
N GLY A 163 -10.42 -26.22 -0.32
CA GLY A 163 -9.42 -26.65 -1.31
C GLY A 163 -9.30 -25.89 -2.64
N SER A 164 -10.37 -25.30 -3.19
CA SER A 164 -10.25 -24.67 -4.51
C SER A 164 -9.70 -23.24 -4.41
N VAL A 165 -8.47 -23.03 -4.90
CA VAL A 165 -7.92 -21.69 -5.14
C VAL A 165 -8.76 -21.03 -6.25
N ARG A 166 -9.58 -20.04 -5.90
CA ARG A 166 -10.37 -19.28 -6.87
C ARG A 166 -9.52 -18.11 -7.38
N GLN A 167 -9.38 -18.05 -8.70
CA GLN A 167 -8.65 -16.99 -9.39
C GLN A 167 -9.66 -16.09 -10.10
N MET A 168 -9.73 -14.83 -9.66
CA MET A 168 -10.42 -13.79 -10.41
C MET A 168 -9.39 -13.12 -11.29
N LEU A 169 -9.50 -13.35 -12.60
CA LEU A 169 -8.60 -12.79 -13.61
C LEU A 169 -9.31 -11.65 -14.34
N ASP A 170 -8.52 -10.84 -15.05
CA ASP A 170 -9.00 -9.82 -15.99
C ASP A 170 -9.92 -8.73 -15.42
N LEU A 171 -9.73 -8.38 -14.15
CA LEU A 171 -10.46 -7.33 -13.46
C LEU A 171 -10.00 -5.95 -13.96
N SER A 172 -10.96 -5.06 -14.20
CA SER A 172 -10.68 -3.62 -14.27
C SER A 172 -10.30 -3.07 -12.89
N GLN A 173 -9.73 -1.86 -12.85
CA GLN A 173 -9.44 -1.16 -11.60
C GLN A 173 -10.68 -1.02 -10.70
N GLN A 174 -11.85 -0.70 -11.28
CA GLN A 174 -13.10 -0.55 -10.53
C GLN A 174 -13.61 -1.88 -9.99
N GLU A 175 -13.55 -2.95 -10.78
CA GLU A 175 -13.93 -4.30 -10.33
C GLU A 175 -12.98 -4.80 -9.24
N TYR A 176 -11.68 -4.52 -9.35
CA TYR A 176 -10.70 -4.84 -8.32
C TYR A 176 -11.04 -4.12 -7.01
N ALA A 177 -11.23 -2.79 -7.05
CA ALA A 177 -11.58 -2.01 -5.88
C ALA A 177 -12.91 -2.48 -5.25
N GLY A 178 -13.92 -2.76 -6.06
CA GLY A 178 -15.20 -3.33 -5.60
C GLY A 178 -15.02 -4.69 -4.92
N ARG A 179 -14.09 -5.52 -5.41
CA ARG A 179 -13.82 -6.81 -4.77
C ARG A 179 -13.07 -6.68 -3.43
N ILE A 180 -12.16 -5.71 -3.32
CA ILE A 180 -11.51 -5.38 -2.04
C ILE A 180 -12.55 -4.88 -1.03
N GLU A 181 -13.49 -4.03 -1.45
CA GLU A 181 -14.57 -3.58 -0.57
C GLU A 181 -15.49 -4.73 -0.14
N GLN A 182 -15.79 -5.68 -1.03
CA GLN A 182 -16.53 -6.88 -0.65
C GLN A 182 -15.79 -7.72 0.40
N LEU A 183 -14.46 -7.89 0.27
CA LEU A 183 -13.63 -8.56 1.28
C LEU A 183 -13.70 -7.86 2.64
N ASN A 184 -13.73 -6.53 2.65
CA ASN A 184 -13.90 -5.74 3.87
C ASN A 184 -15.26 -6.00 4.54
N GLN A 185 -16.34 -6.00 3.77
CA GLN A 185 -17.69 -6.29 4.27
C GLN A 185 -17.78 -7.72 4.82
N GLU A 186 -17.20 -8.69 4.12
CA GLU A 186 -17.12 -10.09 4.57
C GLU A 186 -16.32 -10.20 5.89
N LEU A 187 -15.23 -9.43 6.05
CA LEU A 187 -14.45 -9.40 7.29
C LEU A 187 -15.27 -8.87 8.46
N VAL A 188 -15.93 -7.73 8.28
CA VAL A 188 -16.77 -7.09 9.31
C VAL A 188 -17.95 -7.99 9.68
N GLN A 189 -18.62 -8.60 8.68
CA GLN A 189 -19.71 -9.54 8.92
C GLN A 189 -19.24 -10.79 9.67
N ALA A 190 -18.11 -11.38 9.29
CA ALA A 190 -17.52 -12.51 10.00
C ALA A 190 -17.16 -12.13 11.45
N TRP A 191 -16.71 -10.90 11.69
CA TRP A 191 -16.41 -10.40 13.02
C TRP A 191 -17.67 -10.29 13.90
N HIS A 192 -18.76 -9.72 13.37
CA HIS A 192 -20.02 -9.57 14.10
C HIS A 192 -20.77 -10.89 14.34
N THR A 193 -20.53 -11.90 13.51
CA THR A 193 -21.08 -13.26 13.68
C THR A 193 -20.17 -14.18 14.50
N ASP A 194 -19.20 -13.60 15.23
CA ASP A 194 -18.22 -14.32 16.07
C ASP A 194 -17.32 -15.33 15.34
N GLN A 195 -17.27 -15.29 14.00
CA GLN A 195 -16.41 -16.12 13.16
C GLN A 195 -14.96 -15.57 13.12
N ARG A 196 -14.30 -15.50 14.28
CA ARG A 196 -12.97 -14.85 14.44
C ARG A 196 -11.88 -15.49 13.59
N VAL A 197 -11.93 -16.82 13.42
CA VAL A 197 -10.99 -17.56 12.56
C VAL A 197 -11.17 -17.16 11.10
N ARG A 198 -12.42 -16.98 10.64
CA ARG A 198 -12.72 -16.50 9.29
C ARG A 198 -12.24 -15.07 9.08
N ALA A 199 -12.49 -14.17 10.03
CA ALA A 199 -12.00 -12.80 9.96
C ALA A 199 -10.46 -12.73 9.87
N LEU A 200 -9.75 -13.53 10.67
CA LEU A 200 -8.28 -13.65 10.58
C LEU A 200 -7.85 -14.22 9.23
N LYS A 201 -8.52 -15.26 8.71
CA LYS A 201 -8.23 -15.82 7.37
C LYS A 201 -8.38 -14.74 6.29
N ILE A 202 -9.41 -13.89 6.34
CA ILE A 202 -9.59 -12.78 5.38
C ILE A 202 -8.44 -11.76 5.48
N ALA A 203 -8.05 -11.34 6.70
CA ALA A 203 -6.91 -10.42 6.89
C ALA A 203 -5.58 -10.98 6.35
N ILE A 204 -5.36 -12.29 6.52
CA ILE A 204 -4.20 -12.99 5.94
C ILE A 204 -4.25 -12.93 4.41
N GLN A 205 -5.40 -13.20 3.80
CA GLN A 205 -5.56 -13.15 2.34
C GLN A 205 -5.36 -11.74 1.79
N CYS A 206 -5.91 -10.72 2.44
CA CYS A 206 -5.68 -9.33 2.06
C CYS A 206 -4.19 -9.00 2.06
N SER A 207 -3.47 -9.39 3.13
CA SER A 207 -2.01 -9.22 3.20
C SER A 207 -1.24 -9.99 2.13
N LYS A 208 -1.74 -11.14 1.64
CA LYS A 208 -1.12 -11.88 0.53
C LYS A 208 -1.18 -11.13 -0.79
N LEU A 209 -2.23 -10.34 -1.02
CA LEU A 209 -2.36 -9.53 -2.24
C LEU A 209 -1.23 -8.48 -2.36
N LEU A 210 -0.60 -8.10 -1.24
CA LEU A 210 0.54 -7.17 -1.22
C LEU A 210 1.86 -7.79 -1.69
N VAL A 211 1.92 -9.12 -1.86
CA VAL A 211 3.07 -9.82 -2.46
C VAL A 211 3.06 -9.68 -3.98
N ASP A 212 1.88 -9.49 -4.57
CA ASP A 212 1.70 -9.48 -6.02
C ASP A 212 2.04 -8.11 -6.64
N THR A 213 3.10 -8.10 -7.46
CA THR A 213 3.59 -6.95 -8.23
C THR A 213 3.37 -7.08 -9.74
N THR A 214 2.46 -7.97 -10.18
CA THR A 214 2.18 -8.23 -11.62
C THR A 214 1.74 -7.01 -12.42
N VAL A 215 1.05 -6.07 -11.78
CA VAL A 215 0.74 -4.73 -12.33
C VAL A 215 1.38 -3.69 -11.42
N ILE A 216 2.67 -3.43 -11.64
CA ILE A 216 3.51 -2.70 -10.70
C ILE A 216 3.08 -1.24 -10.53
N GLN A 217 2.58 -0.61 -11.60
CA GLN A 217 2.14 0.79 -11.58
C GLN A 217 0.94 1.04 -10.65
N PHE A 218 0.11 0.02 -10.43
CA PHE A 218 -1.05 0.08 -9.54
C PHE A 218 -0.71 -0.27 -8.08
N TYR A 219 0.53 -0.69 -7.80
CA TYR A 219 0.91 -1.15 -6.47
C TYR A 219 0.66 -0.14 -5.34
N PRO A 220 0.93 1.18 -5.49
CA PRO A 220 0.60 2.16 -4.44
C PRO A 220 -0.90 2.21 -4.10
N SER A 221 -1.76 2.15 -5.11
CA SER A 221 -3.22 2.11 -4.94
C SER A 221 -3.69 0.81 -4.32
N LYS A 222 -3.12 -0.32 -4.76
CA LYS A 222 -3.35 -1.64 -4.15
C LYS A 222 -3.01 -1.61 -2.66
N PHE A 223 -1.86 -1.04 -2.31
CA PHE A 223 -1.39 -0.94 -0.93
C PHE A 223 -2.38 -0.21 -0.04
N VAL A 224 -2.83 0.99 -0.43
CA VAL A 224 -3.73 1.78 0.42
C VAL A 224 -5.07 1.07 0.63
N LEU A 225 -5.65 0.49 -0.42
CA LEU A 225 -6.92 -0.25 -0.34
C LEU A 225 -6.84 -1.44 0.61
N ILE A 226 -5.76 -2.21 0.55
CA ILE A 226 -5.58 -3.40 1.39
C ILE A 226 -5.30 -3.01 2.84
N THR A 227 -4.44 -2.01 3.07
CA THR A 227 -4.08 -1.61 4.44
C THR A 227 -5.25 -1.03 5.23
N ASP A 228 -6.27 -0.48 4.58
CA ASP A 228 -7.50 -0.05 5.26
C ASP A 228 -8.25 -1.24 5.89
N ILE A 229 -8.34 -2.37 5.18
CA ILE A 229 -8.95 -3.59 5.72
C ILE A 229 -8.17 -4.10 6.93
N LEU A 230 -6.83 -4.03 6.85
CA LEU A 230 -5.95 -4.43 7.94
C LEU A 230 -6.13 -3.51 9.16
N ASP A 231 -6.27 -2.21 8.96
CA ASP A 231 -6.49 -1.25 10.04
C ASP A 231 -7.84 -1.51 10.74
N ILE A 232 -8.90 -1.82 9.98
CA ILE A 232 -10.20 -2.24 10.52
C ILE A 232 -10.04 -3.52 11.34
N PHE A 233 -9.38 -4.54 10.79
CA PHE A 233 -9.11 -5.78 11.52
C PHE A 233 -8.34 -5.53 12.83
N GLY A 234 -7.31 -4.69 12.79
CA GLY A 234 -6.52 -4.28 13.95
C GLY A 234 -7.36 -3.62 15.04
N LYS A 235 -8.19 -2.64 14.66
CA LYS A 235 -9.13 -1.95 15.55
C LYS A 235 -10.11 -2.92 16.20
N LEU A 236 -10.73 -3.78 15.40
CA LEU A 236 -11.68 -4.78 15.86
C LEU A 236 -11.06 -5.73 16.90
N VAL A 237 -9.83 -6.23 16.65
CA VAL A 237 -9.09 -7.06 17.61
C VAL A 237 -8.80 -6.30 18.91
N TYR A 238 -8.33 -5.05 18.80
CA TYR A 238 -8.01 -4.21 19.96
C TYR A 238 -9.23 -3.93 20.84
N GLU A 239 -10.36 -3.54 20.24
CA GLU A 239 -11.62 -3.28 20.95
C GLU A 239 -12.10 -4.52 21.71
N ARG A 240 -12.05 -5.69 21.07
CA ARG A 240 -12.41 -6.96 21.73
C ARG A 240 -11.50 -7.27 22.92
N LEU A 241 -10.20 -7.03 22.79
CA LEU A 241 -9.26 -7.23 23.90
C LEU A 241 -9.58 -6.27 25.05
N ARG A 242 -9.90 -5.01 24.75
CA ARG A 242 -10.31 -4.02 25.74
C ARG A 242 -11.57 -4.44 26.49
N THR A 243 -12.61 -4.91 25.79
CA THR A 243 -13.85 -5.44 26.42
C THR A 243 -13.57 -6.66 27.30
N LYS A 244 -12.67 -7.56 26.87
CA LYS A 244 -12.29 -8.74 27.68
C LYS A 244 -11.42 -8.42 28.89
N ALA A 245 -10.83 -7.23 28.91
CA ALA A 245 -9.91 -6.80 29.94
C ALA A 245 -10.59 -5.90 30.99
N GLU A 246 -11.91 -5.76 30.92
CA GLU A 246 -12.71 -5.20 32.02
C GLU A 246 -12.51 -6.04 33.29
N TYR A 247 -12.37 -5.37 34.44
CA TYR A 247 -12.03 -6.01 35.71
C TYR A 247 -12.91 -5.52 36.86
N TYR A 248 -12.97 -6.31 37.93
CA TYR A 248 -13.67 -5.94 39.16
C TYR A 248 -12.69 -5.34 40.16
N VAL A 249 -12.95 -4.10 40.59
CA VAL A 249 -12.18 -3.48 41.68
C VAL A 249 -12.45 -4.23 42.98
N GLN A 250 -11.43 -4.48 43.79
CA GLN A 250 -11.57 -5.18 45.08
C GLN A 250 -12.64 -4.51 45.96
N GLY A 251 -13.70 -5.26 46.31
CA GLY A 251 -14.85 -4.78 47.09
C GLY A 251 -16.02 -4.20 46.28
N SER A 252 -15.88 -4.06 44.96
CA SER A 252 -16.95 -3.59 44.06
C SER A 252 -17.54 -4.75 43.24
N LYS A 253 -18.87 -4.77 43.10
CA LYS A 253 -19.59 -5.66 42.17
C LYS A 253 -19.71 -5.08 40.76
N VAL A 254 -19.16 -3.89 40.51
CA VAL A 254 -19.28 -3.18 39.24
C VAL A 254 -18.04 -3.47 38.38
N CYS A 255 -18.28 -3.99 37.17
CA CYS A 255 -17.26 -4.18 36.15
C CYS A 255 -16.74 -2.80 35.71
N THR A 256 -15.43 -2.57 35.80
CA THR A 256 -14.81 -1.29 35.46
C THR A 256 -14.01 -1.43 34.15
N PRO A 257 -14.25 -0.57 33.14
CA PRO A 257 -13.49 -0.60 31.90
C PRO A 257 -12.06 -0.10 32.12
N LEU A 258 -11.12 -0.56 31.27
CA LEU A 258 -9.76 -0.03 31.29
C LEU A 258 -9.75 1.46 30.88
N PRO A 259 -9.02 2.31 31.62
CA PRO A 259 -8.80 3.69 31.22
C PRO A 259 -8.04 3.75 29.89
N GLU A 260 -8.08 4.87 29.19
CA GLU A 260 -7.42 4.99 27.87
C GLU A 260 -5.90 4.85 27.94
N ASN A 261 -5.28 5.32 29.03
CA ASN A 261 -3.84 5.26 29.29
C ASN A 261 -3.50 4.18 30.31
N PHE A 262 -4.05 2.98 30.15
CA PHE A 262 -3.75 1.86 31.03
C PHE A 262 -2.31 1.36 30.86
N THR A 263 -1.75 0.78 31.93
CA THR A 263 -0.47 0.06 31.85
C THR A 263 -0.70 -1.45 31.77
N PRO A 264 0.26 -2.23 31.25
CA PRO A 264 0.15 -3.69 31.20
C PRO A 264 -0.14 -4.33 32.56
N ASP A 265 0.29 -3.71 33.67
CA ASP A 265 0.05 -4.22 35.04
C ASP A 265 -1.44 -4.16 35.44
N MET A 266 -2.21 -3.25 34.85
CA MET A 266 -3.64 -3.10 35.10
C MET A 266 -4.48 -4.13 34.34
N VAL A 267 -3.89 -4.88 33.40
CA VAL A 267 -4.59 -5.82 32.53
C VAL A 267 -4.72 -7.19 33.22
N PRO A 268 -5.94 -7.76 33.34
CA PRO A 268 -6.15 -9.09 33.90
C PRO A 268 -5.40 -10.18 33.12
N GLU A 269 -4.92 -11.21 33.82
CA GLU A 269 -4.12 -12.28 33.20
C GLU A 269 -4.90 -13.05 32.11
N SER A 270 -6.22 -13.20 32.27
CA SER A 270 -7.10 -13.80 31.26
C SER A 270 -7.12 -13.02 29.93
N ALA A 271 -7.06 -11.69 30.00
CA ALA A 271 -6.99 -10.82 28.84
C ALA A 271 -5.59 -10.81 28.22
N LYS A 272 -4.53 -10.83 29.06
CA LYS A 272 -3.15 -11.02 28.60
C LYS A 272 -3.00 -12.33 27.83
N GLU A 273 -3.53 -13.43 28.36
CA GLU A 273 -3.49 -14.73 27.70
C GLU A 273 -4.26 -14.71 26.37
N THR A 274 -5.43 -14.06 26.33
CA THR A 274 -6.18 -13.87 25.07
C THR A 274 -5.37 -13.06 24.06
N CYS A 275 -4.64 -12.04 24.50
CA CYS A 275 -3.78 -11.23 23.64
C CYS A 275 -2.57 -12.04 23.12
N ARG A 276 -1.87 -12.77 24.00
CA ARG A 276 -0.77 -13.68 23.60
C ARG A 276 -1.25 -14.71 22.58
N ASN A 277 -2.44 -15.27 22.76
CA ASN A 277 -3.03 -16.23 21.82
C ASN A 277 -3.22 -15.65 20.41
N TRP A 278 -3.58 -14.37 20.28
CA TRP A 278 -3.60 -13.68 18.98
C TRP A 278 -2.22 -13.60 18.36
N PHE A 279 -1.21 -13.17 19.12
CA PHE A 279 0.17 -13.11 18.63
C PHE A 279 0.72 -14.49 18.27
N TYR A 280 0.42 -15.55 19.03
CA TYR A 280 0.82 -16.92 18.69
C TYR A 280 0.17 -17.42 17.39
N LYS A 281 -1.13 -17.13 17.18
CA LYS A 281 -1.81 -17.46 15.92
C LYS A 281 -1.17 -16.73 14.74
N ILE A 282 -0.85 -15.45 14.90
CA ILE A 282 -0.17 -14.68 13.85
C ILE A 282 1.25 -15.19 13.62
N ALA A 283 2.01 -15.47 14.68
CA ALA A 283 3.36 -16.02 14.58
C ALA A 283 3.40 -17.38 13.86
N SER A 284 2.31 -18.16 13.90
CA SER A 284 2.17 -19.44 13.22
C SER A 284 1.93 -19.34 11.70
N ILE A 285 1.68 -18.13 11.17
CA ILE A 285 1.56 -17.90 9.74
C ILE A 285 2.92 -18.15 9.07
N ARG A 286 2.98 -19.11 8.15
CA ARG A 286 4.23 -19.54 7.50
C ARG A 286 4.84 -18.48 6.58
N GLU A 287 4.01 -17.77 5.83
CA GLU A 287 4.45 -16.78 4.84
C GLU A 287 4.86 -15.47 5.53
N LEU A 288 6.01 -14.92 5.13
CA LEU A 288 6.60 -13.75 5.80
C LEU A 288 5.73 -12.50 5.68
N VAL A 289 5.31 -12.14 4.46
CA VAL A 289 4.57 -10.89 4.20
C VAL A 289 3.21 -10.88 4.90
N PRO A 290 2.35 -11.92 4.78
CA PRO A 290 1.09 -11.95 5.51
C PRO A 290 1.26 -11.92 7.03
N ARG A 291 2.25 -12.64 7.56
CA ARG A 291 2.56 -12.62 8.99
C ARG A 291 2.92 -11.20 9.47
N LEU A 292 3.81 -10.53 8.73
CA LEU A 292 4.25 -9.18 9.06
C LEU A 292 3.11 -8.17 9.06
N TYR A 293 2.31 -8.13 7.98
CA TYR A 293 1.22 -7.17 7.85
C TYR A 293 0.12 -7.38 8.90
N VAL A 294 -0.27 -8.62 9.17
CA VAL A 294 -1.29 -8.91 10.19
C VAL A 294 -0.75 -8.61 11.60
N GLU A 295 0.54 -8.85 11.86
CA GLU A 295 1.16 -8.45 13.12
C GLU A 295 1.21 -6.92 13.30
N MET A 296 1.62 -6.19 12.26
CA MET A 296 1.63 -4.73 12.25
C MET A 296 0.23 -4.14 12.44
N ALA A 297 -0.79 -4.76 11.85
CA ALA A 297 -2.19 -4.32 11.98
C ALA A 297 -2.69 -4.36 13.43
N ILE A 298 -2.30 -5.38 14.20
CA ILE A 298 -2.68 -5.50 15.60
C ILE A 298 -1.66 -4.88 16.56
N LEU A 299 -0.69 -4.09 16.08
CA LEU A 299 0.42 -3.56 16.88
C LEU A 299 -0.04 -2.86 18.16
N LYS A 300 -1.15 -2.10 18.11
CA LYS A 300 -1.72 -1.43 19.29
C LYS A 300 -2.05 -2.39 20.44
N SER A 301 -2.32 -3.67 20.12
CA SER A 301 -2.59 -4.73 21.10
C SER A 301 -1.37 -5.13 21.93
N TYR A 302 -0.16 -4.70 21.57
CA TYR A 302 1.01 -4.83 22.44
C TYR A 302 0.87 -4.06 23.77
N SER A 303 0.01 -3.02 23.83
CA SER A 303 -0.34 -2.31 25.07
C SER A 303 -0.82 -3.24 26.20
N PHE A 304 -1.38 -4.40 25.87
CA PHE A 304 -1.85 -5.38 26.86
C PHE A 304 -0.72 -6.27 27.42
N LEU A 305 0.46 -6.30 26.80
CA LEU A 305 1.50 -7.29 27.06
C LEU A 305 2.87 -6.71 27.44
N THR A 306 3.48 -5.94 26.53
CA THR A 306 4.91 -5.58 26.58
C THR A 306 5.16 -4.18 26.01
N GLU A 307 6.41 -3.75 26.04
CA GLU A 307 6.84 -2.49 25.42
C GLU A 307 6.84 -2.56 23.89
N PHE A 308 6.38 -1.47 23.26
CA PHE A 308 6.31 -1.34 21.80
C PHE A 308 7.68 -1.32 21.12
N SER A 309 8.70 -0.73 21.75
CA SER A 309 10.01 -0.49 21.13
C SER A 309 10.68 -1.78 20.64
N GLN A 310 10.65 -2.84 21.46
CA GLN A 310 11.22 -4.14 21.07
C GLN A 310 10.47 -4.77 19.89
N ALA A 311 9.14 -4.67 19.88
CA ALA A 311 8.31 -5.19 18.78
C ALA A 311 8.58 -4.42 17.48
N LEU A 312 8.64 -3.08 17.53
CA LEU A 312 8.92 -2.22 16.39
C LEU A 312 10.29 -2.48 15.76
N LEU A 313 11.34 -2.61 16.57
CA LEU A 313 12.68 -2.94 16.08
C LEU A 313 12.75 -4.37 15.51
N ARG A 314 12.09 -5.34 16.14
CA ARG A 314 12.00 -6.71 15.59
C ARG A 314 11.30 -6.71 14.23
N LEU A 315 10.16 -6.03 14.11
CA LEU A 315 9.41 -5.93 12.85
C LEU A 315 10.27 -5.25 11.76
N THR A 316 10.97 -4.17 12.11
CA THR A 316 11.92 -3.48 11.21
C THR A 316 12.97 -4.42 10.63
N ARG A 317 13.56 -5.27 11.48
CA ARG A 317 14.54 -6.29 11.08
C ARG A 317 13.93 -7.41 10.24
N MET A 318 12.71 -7.84 10.56
CA MET A 318 12.02 -8.88 9.79
C MET A 318 11.66 -8.43 8.38
N ILE A 319 11.36 -7.13 8.16
CA ILE A 319 11.10 -6.57 6.82
C ILE A 319 12.32 -6.73 5.88
N ARG A 320 13.54 -6.83 6.41
CA ARG A 320 14.75 -7.12 5.61
C ARG A 320 14.66 -8.44 4.83
N GLY A 321 13.79 -9.35 5.25
CA GLY A 321 13.55 -10.63 4.56
C GLY A 321 12.65 -10.52 3.32
N ILE A 322 12.09 -9.35 3.01
CA ILE A 322 11.28 -9.13 1.81
C ILE A 322 12.22 -8.87 0.62
N GLY A 323 12.17 -9.74 -0.39
CA GLY A 323 13.07 -9.68 -1.54
C GLY A 323 12.71 -8.63 -2.59
N ASP A 324 11.43 -8.32 -2.75
CA ASP A 324 10.97 -7.27 -3.68
C ASP A 324 11.13 -5.88 -3.01
N PRO A 325 11.90 -4.95 -3.60
CA PRO A 325 12.19 -3.66 -2.98
C PRO A 325 10.96 -2.74 -2.89
N LEU A 326 10.00 -2.86 -3.81
CA LEU A 326 8.77 -2.07 -3.78
C LEU A 326 7.87 -2.60 -2.65
N VAL A 327 7.68 -3.92 -2.56
CA VAL A 327 6.93 -4.53 -1.44
C VAL A 327 7.58 -4.20 -0.10
N ALA A 328 8.92 -4.25 -0.04
CA ALA A 328 9.67 -3.95 1.18
C ALA A 328 9.45 -2.50 1.65
N VAL A 329 9.60 -1.50 0.76
CA VAL A 329 9.45 -0.08 1.16
C VAL A 329 8.02 0.23 1.65
N TYR A 330 7.01 -0.38 1.03
CA TYR A 330 5.61 -0.20 1.47
C TYR A 330 5.33 -0.91 2.80
N ALA A 331 5.95 -2.06 3.07
CA ALA A 331 5.89 -2.68 4.39
C ALA A 331 6.54 -1.79 5.47
N ARG A 332 7.67 -1.13 5.15
CA ARG A 332 8.29 -0.13 6.04
C ARG A 332 7.39 1.07 6.27
N CYS A 333 6.73 1.56 5.21
CA CYS A 333 5.76 2.64 5.30
C CYS A 333 4.60 2.28 6.23
N TYR A 334 4.04 1.08 6.09
CA TYR A 334 2.96 0.61 6.96
C TYR A 334 3.44 0.53 8.41
N LEU A 335 4.61 -0.05 8.68
CA LEU A 335 5.21 -0.10 10.03
C LEU A 335 5.39 1.29 10.64
N CYS A 336 5.95 2.23 9.88
CA CYS A 336 6.13 3.60 10.33
C CYS A 336 4.78 4.25 10.64
N ARG A 337 3.78 4.07 9.76
CA ARG A 337 2.43 4.61 9.95
C ARG A 337 1.75 4.08 11.21
N VAL A 338 1.68 2.76 11.40
CA VAL A 338 1.04 2.19 12.60
C VAL A 338 1.86 2.43 13.86
N GLY A 339 3.19 2.46 13.74
CA GLY A 339 4.10 2.69 14.87
C GLY A 339 4.00 4.11 15.44
N VAL A 340 3.76 5.12 14.61
CA VAL A 340 3.56 6.51 15.08
C VAL A 340 2.29 6.65 15.93
N THR A 341 1.31 5.75 15.76
CA THR A 341 0.05 5.78 16.53
C THR A 341 0.17 5.20 17.94
N VAL A 342 1.27 4.51 18.26
CA VAL A 342 1.49 3.92 19.59
C VAL A 342 2.43 4.81 20.42
N PRO A 343 2.21 4.93 21.74
CA PRO A 343 3.09 5.70 22.62
C PRO A 343 4.43 4.96 22.76
N SER A 344 5.33 5.21 21.82
CA SER A 344 6.73 4.78 21.86
C SER A 344 7.60 6.02 22.10
N GLY A 345 8.35 6.01 23.20
CA GLY A 345 9.23 7.13 23.55
C GLY A 345 10.42 7.28 22.60
N ASP A 346 10.77 6.22 21.87
CA ASP A 346 11.89 6.19 20.93
C ASP A 346 11.41 5.93 19.49
N LYS A 347 11.70 6.89 18.59
CA LYS A 347 11.43 6.80 17.15
C LYS A 347 12.61 6.19 16.37
N GLU A 348 13.58 5.57 17.05
CA GLU A 348 14.76 4.93 16.43
C GLU A 348 14.38 3.98 15.29
N TYR A 349 13.31 3.19 15.47
CA TYR A 349 12.84 2.26 14.44
C TYR A 349 12.49 2.95 13.12
N VAL A 350 11.97 4.19 13.15
CA VAL A 350 11.64 4.95 11.93
C VAL A 350 12.92 5.30 11.16
N LYS A 351 13.95 5.76 11.89
CA LYS A 351 15.27 6.07 11.32
C LYS A 351 15.94 4.80 10.78
N GLU A 352 15.85 3.68 11.50
CA GLU A 352 16.37 2.38 11.05
C GLU A 352 15.66 1.90 9.77
N ASN A 353 14.34 2.07 9.64
CA ASN A 353 13.61 1.72 8.41
C ASN A 353 14.09 2.51 7.20
N PHE A 354 14.33 3.82 7.34
CA PHE A 354 14.87 4.63 6.26
C PHE A 354 16.31 4.23 5.92
N TYR A 355 17.15 3.99 6.93
CA TYR A 355 18.55 3.61 6.74
C TYR A 355 18.73 2.21 6.16
N ASP A 356 17.87 1.27 6.52
CA ASP A 356 17.81 -0.05 5.89
C ASP A 356 17.53 0.07 4.39
N PHE A 357 16.57 0.92 4.00
CA PHE A 357 16.29 1.20 2.59
C PHE A 357 17.50 1.82 1.89
N LEU A 358 18.15 2.82 2.49
CA LEU A 358 19.36 3.43 1.92
C LEU A 358 20.52 2.43 1.78
N ALA A 359 20.67 1.49 2.72
CA ALA A 359 21.73 0.50 2.70
C ALA A 359 21.62 -0.41 1.46
N SER A 360 20.41 -0.78 1.07
CA SER A 360 20.16 -1.67 -0.06
C SER A 360 19.74 -0.98 -1.37
N TYR A 361 19.55 0.35 -1.35
CA TYR A 361 19.02 1.16 -2.45
C TYR A 361 19.61 0.81 -3.83
N ASN A 362 20.92 1.00 -4.02
CA ASN A 362 21.58 0.74 -5.32
C ASN A 362 21.45 -0.73 -5.76
N GLN A 363 21.53 -1.67 -4.81
CA GLN A 363 21.60 -3.10 -5.09
C GLN A 363 20.24 -3.71 -5.42
N GLN A 364 19.17 -3.27 -4.73
CA GLN A 364 17.84 -3.86 -4.88
C GLN A 364 17.00 -3.12 -5.93
N VAL A 365 16.89 -1.79 -5.83
CA VAL A 365 16.02 -0.96 -6.68
C VAL A 365 16.46 -1.03 -8.15
N PHE A 366 17.76 -1.14 -8.39
CA PHE A 366 18.35 -1.14 -9.74
C PHE A 366 18.88 -2.52 -10.17
N SER A 367 18.46 -3.59 -9.49
CA SER A 367 18.90 -4.96 -9.77
C SER A 367 18.50 -5.43 -11.17
N ALA A 368 19.25 -6.38 -11.73
CA ALA A 368 18.96 -6.96 -13.04
C ALA A 368 17.58 -7.64 -13.11
N GLY A 369 17.15 -8.27 -12.02
CA GLY A 369 15.82 -8.89 -11.91
C GLY A 369 14.71 -7.85 -12.06
N ILE A 370 14.83 -6.70 -11.39
CA ILE A 370 13.88 -5.60 -11.53
C ILE A 370 13.88 -5.05 -12.96
N ARG A 371 15.05 -4.83 -13.57
CA ARG A 371 15.11 -4.35 -14.97
C ARG A 371 14.43 -5.30 -15.94
N SER A 372 14.62 -6.61 -15.77
CA SER A 372 13.95 -7.63 -16.58
C SER A 372 12.42 -7.57 -16.40
N GLU A 373 11.96 -7.38 -15.17
CA GLU A 373 10.54 -7.30 -14.84
C GLU A 373 9.88 -6.03 -15.40
N LEU A 374 10.58 -4.89 -15.30
CA LEU A 374 10.17 -3.62 -15.92
C LEU A 374 10.06 -3.75 -17.44
N GLY A 375 11.03 -4.41 -18.08
CA GLY A 375 10.99 -4.71 -19.51
C GLY A 375 9.79 -5.59 -19.88
N ARG A 376 9.47 -6.59 -19.07
CA ARG A 376 8.31 -7.48 -19.26
C ARG A 376 6.98 -6.74 -19.15
N GLN A 377 6.86 -5.83 -18.17
CA GLN A 377 5.65 -5.03 -17.95
C GLN A 377 5.62 -3.74 -18.79
N LYS A 378 6.64 -3.47 -19.61
CA LYS A 378 6.80 -2.24 -20.42
C LYS A 378 6.71 -0.96 -19.58
N VAL A 379 7.31 -0.97 -18.40
CA VAL A 379 7.38 0.19 -17.49
C VAL A 379 8.79 0.76 -17.53
N ASP A 380 8.91 2.06 -17.77
CA ASP A 380 10.21 2.73 -17.75
C ASP A 380 10.72 2.94 -16.32
N LEU A 381 12.03 3.14 -16.19
CA LEU A 381 12.68 3.32 -14.89
C LEU A 381 12.16 4.56 -14.15
N SER A 382 11.86 5.64 -14.87
CA SER A 382 11.38 6.89 -14.30
C SER A 382 10.03 6.68 -13.61
N THR A 383 9.06 6.09 -14.32
CA THR A 383 7.75 5.70 -13.78
C THR A 383 7.89 4.78 -12.59
N TYR A 384 8.74 3.74 -12.69
CA TYR A 384 8.99 2.82 -11.58
C TYR A 384 9.50 3.53 -10.32
N LEU A 385 10.46 4.46 -10.45
CA LEU A 385 10.99 5.21 -9.30
C LEU A 385 9.91 6.11 -8.68
N THR A 386 8.96 6.63 -9.45
CA THR A 386 7.85 7.41 -8.87
C THR A 386 6.95 6.59 -7.94
N LEU A 387 6.88 5.26 -8.10
CA LEU A 387 6.07 4.36 -7.27
C LEU A 387 6.56 4.31 -5.81
N TYR A 388 7.82 4.67 -5.55
CA TYR A 388 8.40 4.71 -4.21
C TYR A 388 8.03 5.97 -3.43
N THR A 389 7.69 7.06 -4.14
CA THR A 389 7.45 8.39 -3.56
C THR A 389 6.48 8.37 -2.38
N PRO A 390 5.28 7.75 -2.49
CA PRO A 390 4.32 7.78 -1.38
C PRO A 390 4.84 7.13 -0.09
N ALA A 391 5.55 6.00 -0.23
CA ALA A 391 6.11 5.27 0.89
C ALA A 391 7.31 5.99 1.50
N LEU A 392 8.25 6.45 0.67
CA LEU A 392 9.46 7.12 1.12
C LEU A 392 9.16 8.48 1.76
N ASP A 393 8.24 9.25 1.18
CA ASP A 393 7.83 10.53 1.75
C ASP A 393 7.25 10.36 3.15
N TRP A 394 6.40 9.34 3.37
CA TRP A 394 5.85 9.06 4.69
C TRP A 394 6.93 8.65 5.70
N ILE A 395 7.82 7.73 5.31
CA ILE A 395 8.90 7.25 6.16
C ILE A 395 9.81 8.44 6.55
N LEU A 396 10.26 9.23 5.57
CA LEU A 396 11.20 10.30 5.83
C LEU A 396 10.55 11.49 6.54
N GLN A 397 9.27 11.80 6.27
CA GLN A 397 8.53 12.80 7.03
C GLN A 397 8.39 12.38 8.50
N SER A 398 8.19 11.09 8.76
CA SER A 398 8.17 10.54 10.13
C SER A 398 9.53 10.68 10.83
N VAL A 399 10.65 10.57 10.09
CA VAL A 399 12.01 10.83 10.61
C VAL A 399 12.26 12.34 10.81
N ALA A 400 11.76 13.17 9.90
CA ALA A 400 11.98 14.62 9.88
C ALA A 400 11.06 15.38 10.85
N ALA A 401 10.00 14.74 11.34
CA ALA A 401 9.09 15.31 12.34
C ALA A 401 9.88 15.78 13.58
N ASN A 402 9.86 17.09 13.82
CA ASN A 402 10.62 17.77 14.88
C ASN A 402 12.15 17.58 14.80
N ALA A 403 12.69 17.19 13.65
CA ALA A 403 14.12 16.99 13.49
C ALA A 403 14.91 18.32 13.45
N PRO A 404 16.10 18.36 14.07
CA PRO A 404 17.01 19.48 13.93
C PRO A 404 17.65 19.49 12.54
N GLU A 405 18.03 20.68 12.07
CA GLU A 405 18.65 20.88 10.75
C GLU A 405 19.91 20.03 10.53
N ARG A 406 20.67 19.70 11.58
CA ARG A 406 21.82 18.78 11.49
C ARG A 406 21.46 17.41 10.89
N LEU A 407 20.23 16.92 11.12
CA LEU A 407 19.78 15.64 10.60
C LEU A 407 19.58 15.70 9.08
N LEU A 408 19.13 16.84 8.55
CA LEU A 408 19.06 17.07 7.09
C LEU A 408 20.45 16.89 6.49
N VAL A 409 21.47 17.53 7.07
CA VAL A 409 22.85 17.46 6.57
C VAL A 409 23.38 16.03 6.61
N GLU A 410 23.13 15.30 7.70
CA GLU A 410 23.51 13.87 7.85
C GLU A 410 22.85 13.01 6.75
N ILE A 411 21.53 13.11 6.59
CA ILE A 411 20.77 12.30 5.64
C ILE A 411 21.14 12.67 4.20
N LEU A 412 21.27 13.96 3.91
CA LEU A 412 21.64 14.46 2.60
C LEU A 412 23.03 13.96 2.18
N ALA A 413 24.00 13.94 3.10
CA ALA A 413 25.33 13.38 2.83
C ALA A 413 25.25 11.90 2.43
N ARG A 414 24.51 11.08 3.19
CA ARG A 414 24.33 9.65 2.89
C ARG A 414 23.61 9.40 1.56
N CYS A 415 22.62 10.23 1.22
CA CYS A 415 21.87 10.08 -0.02
C CYS A 415 22.68 10.49 -1.26
N LYS A 416 23.59 11.48 -1.13
CA LYS A 416 24.48 11.90 -2.23
C LYS A 416 25.50 10.84 -2.64
N GLU A 417 25.90 9.98 -1.71
CA GLU A 417 26.80 8.84 -2.00
C GLU A 417 26.13 7.74 -2.82
N LYS A 418 24.79 7.80 -3.03
CA LYS A 418 24.06 6.82 -3.83
C LYS A 418 24.05 7.22 -5.30
N ASN A 419 24.15 6.23 -6.17
CA ASN A 419 23.94 6.42 -7.60
C ASN A 419 22.43 6.65 -7.82
N ASN A 420 22.05 7.43 -8.84
CA ASN A 420 20.64 7.75 -9.08
C ASN A 420 19.94 8.34 -7.83
N SER A 421 20.57 9.31 -7.19
CA SER A 421 20.08 9.92 -5.93
C SER A 421 18.86 10.82 -6.10
N ALA A 422 18.40 11.07 -7.34
CA ALA A 422 17.27 11.93 -7.67
C ALA A 422 15.99 11.63 -6.86
N LEU A 423 15.58 10.36 -6.74
CA LEU A 423 14.44 9.96 -5.91
C LEU A 423 14.66 10.33 -4.44
N LEU A 424 15.87 10.11 -3.92
CA LEU A 424 16.22 10.39 -2.53
C LEU A 424 16.24 11.90 -2.26
N LEU A 425 16.77 12.70 -3.20
CA LEU A 425 16.77 14.16 -3.13
C LEU A 425 15.34 14.71 -3.13
N ASN A 426 14.47 14.19 -3.99
CA ASN A 426 13.06 14.56 -3.99
C ASN A 426 12.40 14.24 -2.64
N THR A 427 12.63 13.04 -2.11
CA THR A 427 12.11 12.62 -0.81
C THR A 427 12.58 13.55 0.31
N ILE A 428 13.87 13.94 0.31
CA ILE A 428 14.44 14.87 1.29
C ILE A 428 13.74 16.23 1.24
N MET A 429 13.58 16.80 0.04
CA MET A 429 12.92 18.10 -0.12
C MET A 429 11.44 18.05 0.31
N ALA A 430 10.75 16.95 0.03
CA ALA A 430 9.35 16.76 0.41
C ALA A 430 9.15 16.56 1.92
N ALA A 431 10.13 15.98 2.62
CA ALA A 431 9.99 15.58 4.03
C ALA A 431 10.49 16.63 5.05
N PHE A 432 11.59 17.33 4.74
CA PHE A 432 12.19 18.29 5.68
C PHE A 432 11.52 19.66 5.64
N LYS A 433 11.70 20.44 6.72
CA LYS A 433 11.16 21.80 6.80
C LYS A 433 11.60 22.64 5.59
N PRO A 434 10.68 23.34 4.90
CA PRO A 434 11.01 24.16 3.73
C PRO A 434 12.14 25.16 3.99
N ALA A 435 12.22 25.75 5.19
CA ALA A 435 13.28 26.67 5.58
C ALA A 435 14.69 26.07 5.50
N TYR A 436 14.85 24.78 5.84
CA TYR A 436 16.14 24.10 5.74
C TYR A 436 16.56 23.83 4.29
N ILE A 437 15.57 23.67 3.39
CA ILE A 437 15.80 23.49 1.96
C ILE A 437 16.11 24.84 1.31
N ALA A 438 15.34 25.87 1.64
CA ALA A 438 15.47 27.23 1.10
C ALA A 438 16.82 27.87 1.39
N SER A 439 17.37 27.67 2.59
CA SER A 439 18.72 28.15 2.94
C SER A 439 19.84 27.52 2.10
N ARG A 440 19.55 26.44 1.38
CA ARG A 440 20.48 25.67 0.53
C ARG A 440 19.97 25.56 -0.91
N ALA A 441 19.14 26.49 -1.37
CA ALA A 441 18.48 26.41 -2.68
C ALA A 441 19.47 26.16 -3.84
N LEU A 442 20.57 26.93 -3.91
CA LEU A 442 21.60 26.75 -4.94
C LEU A 442 22.28 25.37 -4.86
N GLN A 443 22.54 24.87 -3.66
CA GLN A 443 23.10 23.52 -3.48
C GLN A 443 22.13 22.46 -4.02
N PHE A 444 20.82 22.58 -3.75
CA PHE A 444 19.84 21.65 -4.29
C PHE A 444 19.77 21.74 -5.82
N ILE A 445 19.81 22.94 -6.41
CA ILE A 445 19.84 23.10 -7.88
C ILE A 445 21.05 22.37 -8.48
N GLU A 446 22.25 22.56 -7.93
CA GLU A 446 23.46 21.88 -8.39
C GLU A 446 23.31 20.35 -8.35
N LEU A 447 22.77 19.82 -7.25
CA LEU A 447 22.54 18.38 -7.09
C LEU A 447 21.49 17.84 -8.05
N ILE A 448 20.42 18.59 -8.28
CA ILE A 448 19.36 18.22 -9.22
C ILE A 448 19.93 18.20 -10.64
N SER A 449 20.74 19.19 -11.01
CA SER A 449 21.39 19.27 -12.32
C SER A 449 22.44 18.18 -12.56
N ALA A 450 23.02 17.63 -11.49
CA ALA A 450 23.98 16.51 -11.57
C ALA A 450 23.30 15.12 -11.66
N CYS A 451 21.98 15.03 -11.55
CA CYS A 451 21.24 13.77 -11.66
C CYS A 451 21.09 13.31 -13.11
N ASP A 452 21.07 11.98 -13.31
CA ASP A 452 20.86 11.32 -14.61
C ASP A 452 19.43 11.55 -15.16
N GLU A 453 19.31 11.77 -16.47
CA GLU A 453 18.05 11.94 -17.18
C GLU A 453 17.23 10.63 -17.26
N GLU A 454 17.88 9.45 -17.25
CA GLU A 454 17.20 8.15 -17.26
C GLU A 454 16.64 7.74 -15.88
N GLY A 455 16.92 8.52 -14.84
CA GLY A 455 16.51 8.28 -13.46
C GLY A 455 15.12 8.82 -13.12
N PHE A 456 14.95 9.24 -11.86
CA PHE A 456 13.70 9.85 -11.39
C PHE A 456 13.46 11.19 -12.11
N PRO A 457 12.21 11.53 -12.50
CA PRO A 457 11.97 12.66 -13.39
C PRO A 457 12.46 14.00 -12.82
N GLN A 458 13.37 14.67 -13.52
CA GLN A 458 14.02 15.88 -13.02
C GLN A 458 13.04 17.04 -12.77
N TYR A 459 12.00 17.16 -13.59
CA TYR A 459 10.96 18.19 -13.43
C TYR A 459 10.24 18.08 -12.07
N LEU A 460 10.09 16.86 -11.53
CA LEU A 460 9.51 16.67 -10.20
C LEU A 460 10.40 17.22 -9.09
N LEU A 461 11.73 17.09 -9.21
CA LEU A 461 12.65 17.68 -8.24
C LEU A 461 12.55 19.21 -8.25
N PHE A 462 12.55 19.83 -9.45
CA PHE A 462 12.41 21.28 -9.58
C PHE A 462 11.06 21.76 -9.06
N ARG A 463 9.98 21.02 -9.31
CA ARG A 463 8.67 21.33 -8.74
C ARG A 463 8.69 21.29 -7.21
N THR A 464 9.21 20.21 -6.62
CA THR A 464 9.29 20.05 -5.15
C THR A 464 10.15 21.16 -4.53
N LEU A 465 11.30 21.49 -5.14
CA LEU A 465 12.12 22.62 -4.70
C LEU A 465 11.33 23.93 -4.74
N GLY A 466 10.62 24.20 -5.83
CA GLY A 466 9.79 25.40 -5.96
C GLY A 466 8.72 25.49 -4.87
N LEU A 467 8.09 24.37 -4.52
CA LEU A 467 7.09 24.32 -3.44
C LEU A 467 7.73 24.64 -2.08
N CYS A 468 8.94 24.16 -1.82
CA CYS A 468 9.68 24.55 -0.62
C CYS A 468 9.95 26.07 -0.62
N LEU A 469 10.37 26.64 -1.75
CA LEU A 469 10.67 28.07 -1.86
C LEU A 469 9.43 28.97 -1.82
N ALA A 470 8.26 28.45 -2.18
CA ALA A 470 6.99 29.15 -1.99
C ALA A 470 6.63 29.29 -0.49
N LEU A 471 7.06 28.33 0.33
CA LEU A 471 6.81 28.31 1.78
C LEU A 471 7.92 28.99 2.60
N ALA A 472 9.15 29.03 2.10
CA ALA A 472 10.28 29.67 2.77
C ALA A 472 11.23 30.35 1.77
N ASP A 473 11.59 31.60 2.06
CA ASP A 473 12.43 32.38 1.16
C ASP A 473 13.90 31.91 1.19
N PRO A 474 14.57 31.78 0.03
CA PRO A 474 16.03 31.63 -0.01
C PRO A 474 16.74 32.96 0.29
N PRO A 475 18.06 32.92 0.58
CA PRO A 475 18.87 34.13 0.82
C PRO A 475 18.72 35.16 -0.32
N THR A 476 18.60 36.44 0.04
CA THR A 476 18.25 37.50 -0.92
C THR A 476 19.24 37.63 -2.08
N ASP A 477 20.52 37.45 -1.78
CA ASP A 477 21.63 37.44 -2.74
C ASP A 477 21.55 36.28 -3.75
N GLN A 478 20.87 35.18 -3.41
CA GLN A 478 20.77 33.98 -4.24
C GLN A 478 19.51 33.95 -5.13
N ARG A 479 18.48 34.75 -4.81
CA ARG A 479 17.16 34.67 -5.47
C ARG A 479 17.22 34.77 -6.98
N LEU A 480 18.01 35.71 -7.51
CA LEU A 480 18.12 35.94 -8.96
C LEU A 480 18.79 34.76 -9.66
N GLN A 481 19.84 34.21 -9.04
CA GLN A 481 20.55 33.05 -9.57
C GLN A 481 19.64 31.81 -9.56
N VAL A 482 18.93 31.57 -8.45
CA VAL A 482 17.94 30.49 -8.32
C VAL A 482 16.92 30.56 -9.47
N LEU A 483 16.33 31.72 -9.71
CA LEU A 483 15.35 31.89 -10.79
C LEU A 483 15.95 31.59 -12.17
N ASN A 484 17.12 32.17 -12.47
CA ASN A 484 17.78 32.01 -13.76
C ASN A 484 18.16 30.55 -14.05
N ASP A 485 18.73 29.85 -13.06
CA ASP A 485 19.18 28.47 -13.23
C ASP A 485 18.01 27.52 -13.40
N VAL A 486 16.91 27.72 -12.67
CA VAL A 486 15.71 26.89 -12.84
C VAL A 486 15.00 27.19 -14.16
N TRP A 487 14.86 28.46 -14.54
CA TRP A 487 14.16 28.81 -15.77
C TRP A 487 14.88 28.27 -17.01
N ARG A 488 16.21 28.19 -16.98
CA ARG A 488 17.03 27.54 -18.02
C ARG A 488 16.65 26.07 -18.26
N VAL A 489 16.16 25.38 -17.22
CA VAL A 489 15.67 24.00 -17.32
C VAL A 489 14.19 23.98 -17.72
N VAL A 490 13.34 24.77 -17.06
CA VAL A 490 11.89 24.79 -17.30
C VAL A 490 11.58 25.12 -18.76
N THR A 491 12.31 26.04 -19.40
CA THR A 491 12.10 26.39 -20.82
C THR A 491 12.43 25.25 -21.79
N LYS A 492 13.12 24.20 -21.35
CA LYS A 492 13.48 23.03 -22.16
C LYS A 492 12.48 21.87 -21.99
N LEU A 493 11.48 22.01 -21.13
CA LEU A 493 10.43 21.00 -20.97
C LEU A 493 9.45 21.09 -22.14
N TYR A 494 9.48 20.09 -23.02
CA TYR A 494 8.60 20.02 -24.20
C TYR A 494 7.23 19.40 -23.90
N ASP A 495 7.15 18.57 -22.85
CA ASP A 495 5.89 17.99 -22.42
C ASP A 495 5.04 19.06 -21.70
N PRO A 496 3.81 19.35 -22.19
CA PRO A 496 2.98 20.40 -21.60
C PRO A 496 2.64 20.15 -20.13
N ALA A 497 2.41 18.89 -19.73
CA ALA A 497 2.06 18.58 -18.35
C ALA A 497 3.26 18.82 -17.41
N GLN A 498 4.46 18.41 -17.81
CA GLN A 498 5.70 18.68 -17.07
C GLN A 498 6.00 20.17 -16.98
N TYR A 499 5.85 20.90 -18.09
CA TYR A 499 6.04 22.35 -18.14
C TYR A 499 5.09 23.07 -17.19
N ILE A 500 3.78 22.79 -17.26
CA ILE A 500 2.77 23.40 -16.38
C ILE A 500 3.06 23.07 -14.92
N SER A 501 3.42 21.82 -14.63
CA SER A 501 3.72 21.34 -13.27
C SER A 501 4.85 22.13 -12.60
N CYS A 502 5.87 22.54 -13.36
CA CYS A 502 6.94 23.41 -12.86
C CYS A 502 6.55 24.89 -12.94
N GLY A 503 5.98 25.33 -14.05
CA GLY A 503 5.65 26.71 -14.34
C GLY A 503 4.73 27.33 -13.30
N GLU A 504 3.68 26.61 -12.87
CA GLU A 504 2.74 27.06 -11.83
C GLU A 504 3.48 27.50 -10.56
N VAL A 505 4.44 26.69 -10.10
CA VAL A 505 5.16 26.91 -8.85
C VAL A 505 6.23 28.00 -9.00
N TRP A 506 6.97 27.99 -10.11
CA TRP A 506 8.09 28.92 -10.32
C TRP A 506 7.64 30.32 -10.75
N VAL A 507 6.47 30.46 -11.39
CA VAL A 507 5.85 31.77 -11.61
C VAL A 507 5.49 32.43 -10.29
N GLN A 508 4.96 31.67 -9.32
CA GLN A 508 4.68 32.20 -7.98
C GLN A 508 5.96 32.75 -7.32
N PHE A 509 7.08 32.03 -7.43
CA PHE A 509 8.37 32.49 -6.92
C PHE A 509 8.85 33.79 -7.59
N ALA A 510 8.74 33.86 -8.93
CA ALA A 510 9.13 35.04 -9.68
C ALA A 510 8.31 36.28 -9.27
N VAL A 511 6.99 36.14 -9.19
CA VAL A 511 6.09 37.22 -8.76
C VAL A 511 6.42 37.65 -7.34
N ARG A 512 6.60 36.73 -6.39
CA ARG A 512 6.84 37.06 -4.98
C ARG A 512 8.12 37.86 -4.72
N HIS A 513 9.17 37.67 -5.53
CA HIS A 513 10.49 38.24 -5.26
C HIS A 513 10.97 39.32 -6.23
N PHE A 514 10.30 39.48 -7.38
CA PHE A 514 10.74 40.37 -8.46
C PHE A 514 9.62 41.24 -9.04
N SER A 515 8.48 41.36 -8.35
CA SER A 515 7.41 42.30 -8.71
C SER A 515 7.52 43.65 -8.02
#